data_AF-A0A496UH21-F1
#
_entry.id   AF-A0A496UH21-F1
#
_cell.length_a   1.000
_cell.length_b   1.000
_cell.length_c   1.000
_cell.angle_alpha   90.00
_cell.angle_beta   90.00
_cell.angle_gamma   90.00
#
_symmetry.space_group_name_H-M   'P 1'
#
loop_
_entity.id
_entity.type
_entity.pdbx_description
1 polymer ?
#
loop_
_entity_poly.entity_id
_entity_poly.type
_entity_poly.pdbx_seq_one_letter_code
_entity_poly.pdbx_strand_id
1 'polypeptide(L)'
;MASISPGYTTTEKVRAALGVTDNEVLDEFFNQDLGTALELDLLDWYPDHAVVWAAYKAPVASVGERRAGMTLQLFSLWFCTAEIATLWLAMPQRISDGKDDMRRFADVDLKAIAENAADKRDTYRDQLLLLEDPDTILGYAQIGAASPGFDPVTGTQA
;
A
#
# COMPACT_ATOMS: atom_id res chain seq x y z
N MET A 1 19.72 -4.82 -2.64
CA MET A 1 18.60 -4.56 -1.72
C MET A 1 18.88 -3.39 -0.79
N ALA A 2 18.64 -2.16 -1.26
CA ALA A 2 18.55 -0.99 -0.37
C ALA A 2 17.14 -0.96 0.26
N SER A 3 17.09 -0.87 1.60
CA SER A 3 15.84 -0.66 2.33
C SER A 3 15.50 0.83 2.37
N ILE A 4 14.23 1.18 2.20
CA ILE A 4 13.76 2.56 2.40
C ILE A 4 13.47 2.73 3.90
N SER A 5 14.11 3.68 4.58
CA SER A 5 13.85 3.97 6.01
C SER A 5 12.36 4.27 6.21
N PRO A 6 11.68 3.75 7.26
CA PRO A 6 12.17 2.99 8.43
C PRO A 6 12.37 1.46 8.20
N GLY A 7 12.41 0.99 6.96
CA GLY A 7 12.74 -0.39 6.60
C GLY A 7 11.54 -1.31 6.37
N TYR A 8 10.35 -0.75 6.19
CA TYR A 8 9.11 -1.53 5.97
C TYR A 8 9.00 -2.06 4.53
N THR A 9 9.64 -1.37 3.59
CA THR A 9 9.71 -1.74 2.17
C THR A 9 11.14 -1.57 1.62
N THR A 10 11.37 -2.01 0.38
CA THR A 10 12.65 -1.93 -0.32
C THR A 10 12.48 -1.30 -1.69
N THR A 11 13.55 -0.69 -2.22
CA THR A 11 13.53 -0.05 -3.55
C THR A 11 13.12 -1.06 -4.64
N GLU A 12 13.58 -2.31 -4.53
CA GLU A 12 13.21 -3.41 -5.42
C GLU A 12 11.70 -3.73 -5.39
N LYS A 13 11.07 -3.73 -4.22
CA LYS A 13 9.62 -3.95 -4.13
C LYS A 13 8.82 -2.81 -4.77
N VAL A 14 9.27 -1.57 -4.57
CA VAL A 14 8.63 -0.40 -5.18
C VAL A 14 8.80 -0.42 -6.70
N ARG A 15 10.01 -0.74 -7.21
CA ARG A 15 10.24 -0.96 -8.65
C ARG A 15 9.33 -2.04 -9.22
N ALA A 16 9.21 -3.17 -8.53
CA ALA A 16 8.35 -4.26 -8.94
C ALA A 16 6.86 -3.83 -8.98
N ALA A 17 6.41 -3.00 -8.03
CA ALA A 17 5.05 -2.44 -8.03
C ALA A 17 4.80 -1.47 -9.18
N LEU A 18 5.80 -0.68 -9.57
CA LEU A 18 5.78 0.18 -10.77
C LEU A 18 5.98 -0.60 -12.09
N GLY A 19 6.37 -1.88 -11.99
CA GLY A 19 6.75 -2.70 -13.13
C GLY A 19 8.04 -2.24 -13.81
N VAL A 20 8.89 -1.46 -13.15
CA VAL A 20 10.16 -0.92 -13.70
C VAL A 20 11.35 -1.74 -13.24
N THR A 21 12.44 -1.65 -14.00
CA THR A 21 13.73 -2.27 -13.68
C THR A 21 14.70 -1.26 -13.07
N ASP A 22 15.81 -1.75 -12.53
CA ASP A 22 16.92 -0.95 -12.01
C ASP A 22 17.59 -0.06 -13.08
N ASN A 23 17.56 -0.50 -14.34
CA ASN A 23 18.04 0.30 -15.48
C ASN A 23 17.12 1.49 -15.82
N GLU A 24 15.87 1.48 -15.35
CA GLU A 24 14.87 2.50 -15.68
C GLU A 24 14.67 3.52 -14.57
N VAL A 25 14.73 3.07 -13.32
CA VAL A 25 14.68 3.96 -12.15
C VAL A 25 15.86 3.64 -11.26
N LEU A 26 16.88 4.50 -11.31
CA LEU A 26 18.09 4.39 -10.48
C LEU A 26 17.78 4.51 -8.99
N ASP A 27 18.60 3.89 -8.14
CA ASP A 27 18.45 3.95 -6.68
C ASP A 27 18.47 5.40 -6.14
N GLU A 28 19.13 6.32 -6.86
CA GLU A 28 19.22 7.74 -6.53
C GLU A 28 17.85 8.44 -6.41
N PHE A 29 16.86 8.01 -7.20
CA PHE A 29 15.50 8.55 -7.10
C PHE A 29 14.80 8.15 -5.81
N PHE A 30 15.14 6.99 -5.25
CA PHE A 30 14.62 6.53 -3.97
C PHE A 30 15.35 7.16 -2.77
N ASN A 31 16.53 7.74 -3.00
CA ASN A 31 17.31 8.46 -1.99
C ASN A 31 16.87 9.93 -1.81
N GLN A 32 15.85 10.40 -2.53
CA GLN A 32 15.28 11.75 -2.40
C GLN A 32 14.37 11.89 -1.17
N ASP A 33 14.84 11.49 0.00
CA ASP A 33 14.10 11.59 1.26
C ASP A 33 12.73 10.88 1.29
N LEU A 34 12.51 9.91 0.40
CA LEU A 34 11.26 9.13 0.35
C LEU A 34 10.99 8.40 1.67
N GLY A 35 12.06 7.93 2.32
CA GLY A 35 11.96 7.33 3.65
C GLY A 35 11.56 8.33 4.73
N THR A 36 12.09 9.54 4.68
CA THR A 36 11.73 10.64 5.58
C THR A 36 10.27 11.05 5.39
N ALA A 37 9.80 11.13 4.14
CA ALA A 37 8.40 11.43 3.84
C ALA A 37 7.44 10.34 4.37
N LEU A 38 7.80 9.06 4.18
CA LEU A 38 7.05 7.93 4.71
C LEU A 38 7.02 7.95 6.25
N GLU A 39 8.17 8.20 6.88
CA GLU A 39 8.28 8.26 8.34
C GLU A 39 7.48 9.44 8.92
N LEU A 40 7.53 10.61 8.29
CA LEU A 40 6.75 11.77 8.72
C LEU A 40 5.24 11.51 8.60
N ASP A 41 4.78 10.97 7.48
CA ASP A 41 3.35 10.62 7.31
C ASP A 41 2.89 9.62 8.37
N LEU A 42 3.68 8.56 8.62
CA LEU A 42 3.36 7.58 9.65
C LEU A 42 3.38 8.18 11.07
N LEU A 43 4.31 9.09 11.38
CA LEU A 43 4.35 9.76 12.69
C LEU A 43 3.11 10.63 12.92
N ASP A 44 2.55 11.21 11.86
CA ASP A 44 1.38 12.10 11.96
C ASP A 44 0.08 11.35 12.28
N TRP A 45 -0.14 10.14 11.72
CA TRP A 45 -1.41 9.41 11.90
C TRP A 45 -1.29 8.01 12.52
N TYR A 46 -0.09 7.43 12.56
CA TYR A 46 0.16 6.06 13.05
C TYR A 46 1.46 5.97 13.88
N PRO A 47 1.62 6.77 14.96
CA PRO A 47 2.90 6.93 15.66
C PRO A 47 3.47 5.62 16.24
N ASP A 48 2.62 4.63 16.53
CA ASP A 48 3.02 3.32 17.04
C ASP A 48 3.53 2.34 15.96
N HIS A 49 3.70 2.82 14.71
CA HIS A 49 4.18 2.02 13.57
C HIS A 49 5.43 1.18 13.86
N ALA A 50 6.37 1.73 14.64
CA ALA A 50 7.60 1.03 15.03
C ALA A 50 7.34 -0.17 15.96
N VAL A 51 6.38 -0.06 16.87
CA VAL A 51 5.99 -1.12 17.81
C VAL A 51 5.31 -2.26 17.04
N VAL A 52 4.39 -1.91 16.13
CA VAL A 52 3.70 -2.88 15.26
C VAL A 52 4.69 -3.64 14.39
N TRP A 53 5.68 -2.93 13.82
CA TRP A 53 6.73 -3.57 13.05
C TRP A 53 7.61 -4.51 13.88
N ALA A 54 7.98 -4.11 15.10
CA ALA A 54 8.75 -4.95 16.01
C ALA A 54 7.97 -6.23 16.40
N ALA A 55 6.67 -6.09 16.69
CA ALA A 55 5.78 -7.22 17.01
C ALA A 55 5.66 -8.19 15.84
N TYR A 56 5.51 -7.68 14.61
CA TYR A 56 5.50 -8.49 13.39
C TYR A 56 6.80 -9.28 13.18
N LYS A 57 7.95 -8.67 13.50
CA LYS A 57 9.27 -9.29 13.38
C LYS A 57 9.61 -10.25 14.52
N ALA A 58 8.78 -10.32 15.56
CA ALA A 58 8.99 -11.22 16.68
C ALA A 58 8.90 -12.70 16.25
N PRO A 59 9.67 -13.62 16.87
CA PRO A 59 9.68 -15.05 16.49
C PRO A 59 8.31 -15.74 16.60
N VAL A 60 7.44 -15.26 17.49
CA VAL A 60 6.13 -15.84 17.77
C VAL A 60 5.02 -14.77 17.64
N ALA A 61 5.05 -14.01 16.54
CA ALA A 61 4.00 -13.05 16.24
C ALA A 61 2.64 -13.75 16.07
N SER A 62 1.62 -13.26 16.79
CA SER A 62 0.22 -13.66 16.68
C SER A 62 -0.34 -13.36 15.29
N VAL A 63 -1.52 -13.92 14.98
CA VAL A 63 -2.19 -13.67 13.68
C VAL A 63 -2.52 -12.18 13.51
N GLY A 64 -2.91 -11.49 14.58
CA GLY A 64 -3.20 -10.05 14.55
C GLY A 64 -1.95 -9.22 14.27
N GLU A 65 -0.85 -9.49 14.97
CA GLU A 65 0.43 -8.77 14.76
C GLU A 65 1.00 -9.03 13.36
N ARG A 66 0.85 -10.26 12.84
CA ARG A 66 1.23 -10.58 11.45
C ARG A 66 0.40 -9.80 10.45
N ARG A 67 -0.92 -9.73 10.65
CA ARG A 67 -1.81 -8.98 9.78
C ARG A 67 -1.44 -7.49 9.81
N ALA A 68 -1.30 -6.89 10.98
CA ALA A 68 -0.94 -5.48 11.12
C ALA A 68 0.42 -5.16 10.46
N GLY A 69 1.46 -5.97 10.70
CA GLY A 69 2.77 -5.77 10.07
C GLY A 69 2.77 -5.95 8.55
N MET A 70 2.00 -6.91 8.03
CA MET A 70 1.82 -7.06 6.58
C MET A 70 1.08 -5.87 5.97
N THR A 71 0.03 -5.37 6.64
CA THR A 71 -0.71 -4.18 6.20
C THR A 71 0.19 -2.94 6.21
N LEU A 72 1.01 -2.75 7.26
CA LEU A 72 2.00 -1.67 7.34
C LEU A 72 3.03 -1.74 6.22
N GLN A 73 3.51 -2.95 5.89
CA GLN A 73 4.41 -3.16 4.77
C GLN A 73 3.75 -2.83 3.42
N LEU A 74 2.49 -3.22 3.22
CA LEU A 74 1.76 -2.94 1.98
C LEU A 74 1.44 -1.45 1.85
N PHE A 75 1.01 -0.80 2.94
CA PHE A 75 0.85 0.66 2.99
C PHE A 75 2.14 1.35 2.55
N SER A 76 3.27 1.02 3.20
CA SER A 76 4.57 1.62 2.91
C SER A 76 5.01 1.40 1.46
N LEU A 77 4.73 0.21 0.90
CA LEU A 77 5.00 -0.10 -0.49
C LEU A 77 4.22 0.83 -1.43
N TRP A 78 2.90 0.94 -1.24
CA TRP A 78 2.04 1.73 -2.13
C TRP A 78 2.21 3.24 -1.93
N PHE A 79 2.53 3.70 -0.72
CA PHE A 79 2.96 5.07 -0.46
C PHE A 79 4.18 5.42 -1.31
N CYS A 80 5.27 4.65 -1.17
CA CYS A 80 6.49 4.89 -1.93
C CYS A 80 6.27 4.76 -3.45
N THR A 81 5.39 3.85 -3.87
CA THR A 81 5.02 3.67 -5.27
C THR A 81 4.30 4.90 -5.82
N ALA A 82 3.34 5.46 -5.08
CA ALA A 82 2.60 6.65 -5.50
C ALA A 82 3.54 7.86 -5.63
N GLU A 83 4.40 8.10 -4.63
CA GLU A 83 5.36 9.21 -4.65
C GLU A 83 6.32 9.12 -5.84
N ILE A 84 6.94 7.97 -6.07
CA ILE A 84 7.84 7.79 -7.22
C ILE A 84 7.05 7.84 -8.53
N ALA A 85 5.84 7.30 -8.55
CA ALA A 85 4.97 7.41 -9.71
C ALA A 85 4.73 8.87 -10.06
N THR A 86 4.65 9.84 -9.13
CA THR A 86 4.47 11.27 -9.46
C THR A 86 5.70 11.93 -10.12
N LEU A 87 6.89 11.34 -10.02
CA LEU A 87 8.14 11.85 -10.61
C LEU A 87 8.24 11.50 -12.11
N TRP A 88 7.20 11.83 -12.90
CA TRP A 88 7.08 11.45 -14.32
C TRP A 88 8.22 11.93 -15.21
N LEU A 89 8.87 13.04 -14.87
CA LEU A 89 9.98 13.62 -15.66
C LEU A 89 11.28 12.81 -15.54
N ALA A 90 11.39 11.96 -14.52
CA ALA A 90 12.58 11.16 -14.25
C ALA A 90 12.56 9.78 -14.93
N MET A 91 11.40 9.32 -15.41
CA MET A 91 11.26 7.99 -15.99
C MET A 91 11.54 7.98 -17.50
N PRO A 92 12.46 7.13 -18.00
CA PRO A 92 12.72 7.00 -19.43
C PRO A 92 11.47 6.54 -20.19
N GLN A 93 11.02 7.34 -21.15
CA GLN A 93 9.86 6.99 -22.00
C GLN A 93 10.24 6.05 -23.15
N ARG A 94 11.50 6.07 -23.57
CA ARG A 94 12.01 5.25 -24.67
C ARG A 94 13.45 4.84 -24.39
N ILE A 95 13.69 3.53 -24.44
CA ILE A 95 15.03 2.95 -24.41
C ILE A 95 15.20 2.21 -25.75
N SER A 96 16.17 2.65 -26.55
CA SER A 96 16.42 2.10 -27.89
C SER A 96 17.92 1.98 -28.11
N ASP A 97 18.38 0.80 -28.51
CA ASP A 97 19.78 0.56 -28.91
C ASP A 97 20.00 0.62 -30.44
N GLY A 98 18.94 0.90 -31.19
CA GLY A 98 18.93 0.99 -32.65
C GLY A 98 18.52 -0.31 -33.36
N LYS A 99 18.38 -1.43 -32.64
CA LYS A 99 17.84 -2.71 -33.14
C LYS A 99 16.61 -3.16 -32.36
N ASP A 100 16.63 -2.99 -31.04
CA ASP A 100 15.52 -3.20 -30.14
C ASP A 100 15.02 -1.84 -29.60
N ASP A 101 13.71 -1.61 -29.66
CA ASP A 101 13.03 -0.41 -29.17
C ASP A 101 12.03 -0.83 -28.09
N MET A 102 12.32 -0.51 -26.83
CA MET A 102 11.38 -0.67 -25.74
C MET A 102 10.74 0.69 -25.48
N ARG A 103 9.49 0.82 -25.94
CA ARG A 103 8.65 1.98 -25.64
C ARG A 103 7.77 1.62 -24.45
N ARG A 104 8.05 2.25 -23.31
CA ARG A 104 7.10 2.27 -22.22
C ARG A 104 6.18 3.47 -22.40
N PHE A 105 4.93 3.35 -21.95
CA PHE A 105 4.03 4.48 -21.77
C PHE A 105 3.55 5.19 -23.06
N ALA A 106 3.62 4.55 -24.23
CA ALA A 106 2.92 5.05 -25.42
C ALA A 106 1.38 5.04 -25.22
N ASP A 107 0.88 4.09 -24.42
CA ASP A 107 -0.56 3.88 -24.13
C ASP A 107 -0.88 3.78 -22.61
N VAL A 108 0.10 3.96 -21.72
CA VAL A 108 -0.09 3.78 -20.27
C VAL A 108 -0.07 5.12 -19.58
N ASP A 109 -1.20 5.46 -18.95
CA ASP A 109 -1.36 6.70 -18.20
C ASP A 109 -0.66 6.59 -16.83
N LEU A 110 0.53 7.20 -16.73
CA LEU A 110 1.31 7.28 -15.48
C LEU A 110 0.53 7.98 -14.36
N LYS A 111 -0.40 8.87 -14.71
CA LYS A 111 -1.31 9.48 -13.74
C LYS A 111 -2.26 8.45 -13.17
N ALA A 112 -2.84 7.59 -14.01
CA ALA A 112 -3.68 6.50 -13.55
C ALA A 112 -2.91 5.50 -12.68
N ILE A 113 -1.62 5.27 -12.93
CA ILE A 113 -0.77 4.44 -12.06
C ILE A 113 -0.57 5.11 -10.69
N ALA A 114 -0.25 6.40 -10.67
CA ALA A 114 -0.09 7.15 -9.43
C ALA A 114 -1.39 7.19 -8.61
N GLU A 115 -2.53 7.42 -9.27
CA GLU A 115 -3.87 7.38 -8.67
C GLU A 115 -4.19 6.00 -8.11
N ASN A 116 -3.95 4.92 -8.86
CA ASN A 116 -4.17 3.55 -8.39
C ASN A 116 -3.27 3.20 -7.18
N ALA A 117 -2.01 3.64 -7.20
CA ALA A 117 -1.09 3.46 -6.09
C ALA A 117 -1.57 4.23 -4.84
N ALA A 118 -2.08 5.45 -5.01
CA ALA A 118 -2.68 6.24 -3.94
C ALA A 118 -3.95 5.56 -3.38
N ASP A 119 -4.85 5.07 -4.22
CA ASP A 119 -6.06 4.35 -3.80
C ASP A 119 -5.71 3.09 -2.96
N LYS A 120 -4.67 2.35 -3.38
CA LYS A 120 -4.16 1.19 -2.64
C LYS A 120 -3.52 1.60 -1.33
N ARG A 121 -2.73 2.68 -1.30
CA ARG A 121 -2.17 3.25 -0.06
C ARG A 121 -3.31 3.55 0.92
N ASP A 122 -4.33 4.27 0.47
CA ASP A 122 -5.46 4.68 1.31
C ASP A 122 -6.27 3.47 1.80
N THR A 123 -6.47 2.46 0.94
CA THR A 123 -7.07 1.18 1.35
C THR A 123 -6.32 0.51 2.50
N TYR A 124 -4.99 0.46 2.46
CA TYR A 124 -4.20 -0.16 3.54
C TYR A 124 -4.10 0.72 4.78
N ARG A 125 -4.18 2.05 4.62
CA ARG A 125 -4.32 3.00 5.73
C ARG A 125 -5.61 2.74 6.50
N ASP A 126 -6.74 2.64 5.80
CA ASP A 126 -8.04 2.36 6.41
C ASP A 126 -8.05 0.99 7.11
N GLN A 127 -7.38 0.00 6.52
CA GLN A 127 -7.24 -1.31 7.15
C GLN A 127 -6.38 -1.28 8.42
N LEU A 128 -5.34 -0.43 8.49
CA LEU A 128 -4.55 -0.27 9.72
C LEU A 128 -5.38 0.38 10.83
N LEU A 129 -6.13 1.42 10.50
CA LEU A 129 -7.01 2.09 11.45
C LEU A 129 -8.08 1.13 12.01
N LEU A 130 -8.70 0.32 11.15
CA LEU A 130 -9.68 -0.69 11.56
C LEU A 130 -9.09 -1.77 12.48
N LEU A 131 -7.79 -2.07 12.36
CA LEU A 131 -7.13 -3.08 13.19
C LEU A 131 -6.81 -2.57 14.60
N GLU A 132 -6.54 -1.28 14.75
CA GLU A 132 -6.29 -0.67 16.07
C GLU A 132 -7.57 -0.32 16.81
N ASP A 133 -8.55 0.21 16.09
CA ASP A 133 -9.85 0.56 16.65
C ASP A 133 -10.96 0.03 15.72
N PRO A 134 -11.51 -1.16 16.02
CA PRO A 134 -12.57 -1.75 15.21
C PRO A 134 -13.88 -0.94 15.26
N ASP A 135 -14.02 0.02 16.19
CA ASP A 135 -15.22 0.85 16.36
C ASP A 135 -15.16 2.17 15.57
N THR A 136 -14.00 2.58 15.02
CA THR A 136 -13.86 3.87 14.30
C THR A 136 -14.53 3.89 12.93
N ILE A 137 -14.87 2.74 12.33
CA ILE A 137 -15.53 2.67 11.00
C ILE A 137 -17.03 2.38 11.16
N LEU A 138 -17.75 3.23 11.89
CA LEU A 138 -19.20 3.40 11.70
C LEU A 138 -19.47 4.23 10.43
N GLY A 139 -18.98 3.75 9.28
CA GLY A 139 -19.09 4.43 7.98
C GLY A 139 -19.56 3.53 6.84
N TYR A 140 -19.51 2.21 7.02
CA TYR A 140 -20.22 1.27 6.14
C TYR A 140 -21.36 0.66 6.94
N ALA A 141 -22.57 1.15 6.72
CA ALA A 141 -23.77 0.43 7.09
C ALA A 141 -23.71 -0.93 6.40
N GLN A 142 -23.37 -1.98 7.15
CA GLN A 142 -23.81 -3.32 6.79
C GLN A 142 -25.31 -3.20 6.58
N ILE A 143 -25.77 -3.37 5.34
CA ILE A 143 -27.17 -3.66 5.07
C ILE A 143 -27.39 -5.05 5.67
N GLY A 144 -27.68 -5.09 6.96
CA GLY A 144 -28.16 -6.26 7.64
C GLY A 144 -29.50 -6.61 7.00
N ALA A 145 -29.54 -7.68 6.21
CA ALA A 145 -30.79 -8.28 5.81
C ALA A 145 -31.43 -8.86 7.07
N ALA A 146 -32.31 -8.09 7.71
CA ALA A 146 -33.23 -8.62 8.70
C ALA A 146 -34.21 -9.55 7.97
N SER A 147 -33.92 -10.85 7.97
CA SER A 147 -34.90 -11.86 7.60
C SER A 147 -36.01 -11.83 8.65
N PRO A 148 -37.28 -11.61 8.28
CA PRO A 148 -38.39 -11.83 9.21
C PRO A 148 -38.36 -13.31 9.64
N GLY A 149 -38.27 -13.58 10.94
CA GLY A 149 -38.31 -14.95 11.49
C GLY A 149 -39.69 -15.60 11.43
N PHE A 150 -40.57 -15.14 10.53
CA PHE A 150 -41.94 -15.61 10.42
C PHE A 150 -42.06 -16.57 9.24
N ASP A 151 -42.28 -17.85 9.55
CA ASP A 151 -42.65 -18.86 8.57
C ASP A 151 -44.18 -18.89 8.42
N PRO A 152 -44.75 -18.43 7.28
CA PRO A 152 -46.20 -18.37 7.08
C PRO A 152 -46.85 -19.76 6.88
N VAL A 153 -46.08 -20.84 6.76
CA VAL A 153 -46.60 -22.22 6.68
C VAL A 153 -46.81 -22.82 8.06
N THR A 154 -45.95 -22.47 9.03
CA THR A 154 -45.99 -23.04 10.39
C THR A 154 -46.51 -22.07 11.46
N GLY A 155 -46.58 -20.76 11.17
CA GLY A 155 -47.16 -19.75 12.06
C GLY A 155 -46.36 -19.46 13.33
N THR A 156 -45.12 -19.94 13.41
CA THR A 156 -44.23 -19.75 14.57
C THR A 156 -43.09 -18.78 14.27
N GLN A 157 -42.77 -17.94 15.25
CA GLN A 157 -41.54 -17.14 15.27
C GLN A 157 -40.42 -17.96 15.92
N ALA A 158 -39.22 -17.91 15.34
CA ALA A 158 -38.00 -18.46 15.95
C ALA A 158 -37.50 -17.58 17.10
#